data_AF-A0A662CXK5-F1
#
_entry.id   AF-A0A662CXK5-F1
#
_cell.length_a   1.000
_cell.length_b   1.000
_cell.length_c   1.000
_cell.angle_alpha   90.00
_cell.angle_beta   90.00
_cell.angle_gamma   90.00
#
_symmetry.space_group_name_H-M   'P 1'
#
loop_
_entity.id
_entity.type
_entity.pdbx_description
1 polymer ?
#
loop_
_entity_poly.entity_id
_entity_poly.type
_entity_poly.pdbx_seq_one_letter_code
_entity_poly.pdbx_strand_id
1 'polypeptide(L)'
;MSLWFSFGAFFLLRGARRFFRRDVLLSLASVSIFYVLVQLHEFFFWKVGYVYEKTELSLRGMINYFFTSFSLGYFKELFRSFPMMSLFVWAGALVALVGLVIYREQQNNSRKMDFYENWVFVTLCLFFPVLFLGFFRTHVQPRYLYQLFPLYLLLFVVSLYVLSQSLVAFVFSAFHLKRPLLVSTSQLLVFLLFLGLFSEKVGFSEIKSVVNRYYKDPIVTDIITRSGRFEHYDHQSVGEFVRHFRQPGDIVVAIHVVFQYIYAGQVDYWLWSGGPGTWDAWEKTPEGWKDFYVGARWINNLQGLQNLINTHPDQRIWVITSPSLYRRDHIAPAIRKFIQQNPERLVFQGKDGLSGVYLWHDKTQEFTGRIHTIEGEWFPVRQGRSIFNPEASKQTELYWPPIQKKGEVFHYKLNYPLPPGRYQLTIAYKLEKVGKKKPWLALSVRTPRQEVVAEHRLYLESSQAKAGPSQVSCSFLVKKPTEVVFYFLKGDDYSLYVDYLDLISEAENKIMPPYKILLN
;
A
#
# COMPACT_ATOMS: atom_id res chain seq x y z
N MET A 1 -13.57 -5.22 -22.95
CA MET A 1 -13.53 -6.51 -23.68
C MET A 1 -14.58 -7.53 -23.22
N SER A 2 -15.07 -7.51 -21.97
CA SER A 2 -16.01 -8.53 -21.44
C SER A 2 -17.30 -8.71 -22.24
N LEU A 3 -17.92 -7.62 -22.71
CA LEU A 3 -19.14 -7.67 -23.55
C LEU A 3 -18.94 -8.39 -24.89
N TRP A 4 -17.73 -8.33 -25.44
CA TRP A 4 -17.42 -9.00 -26.71
C TRP A 4 -17.50 -10.53 -26.56
N PHE A 5 -17.04 -11.06 -25.42
CA PHE A 5 -17.09 -12.49 -25.12
C PHE A 5 -18.51 -13.02 -24.88
N SER A 6 -19.46 -12.17 -24.51
CA SER A 6 -20.87 -12.55 -24.38
C SER A 6 -21.49 -13.02 -25.70
N PHE A 7 -21.00 -12.54 -26.84
CA PHE A 7 -21.46 -13.01 -28.16
C PHE A 7 -21.00 -14.45 -28.44
N GLY A 8 -19.79 -14.81 -28.03
CA GLY A 8 -19.31 -16.20 -28.09
C GLY A 8 -20.18 -17.13 -27.23
N ALA A 9 -20.52 -16.70 -26.01
CA ALA A 9 -21.42 -17.44 -25.12
C ALA A 9 -22.82 -17.60 -25.73
N PHE A 10 -23.35 -16.52 -26.32
CA PHE A 10 -24.65 -16.52 -26.98
C PHE A 10 -24.69 -17.48 -28.17
N PHE A 11 -23.63 -17.50 -28.99
CA PHE A 11 -23.52 -18.40 -30.14
C PHE A 11 -23.59 -19.88 -29.72
N LEU A 12 -22.84 -20.28 -28.68
CA LEU A 12 -22.83 -21.66 -28.21
C LEU A 12 -24.18 -22.12 -27.64
N LEU A 13 -24.91 -21.21 -26.98
CA LEU A 13 -26.17 -21.54 -26.32
C LEU A 13 -27.37 -21.49 -27.25
N ARG A 14 -27.52 -20.40 -28.01
CA ARG A 14 -28.68 -20.16 -28.88
C ARG A 14 -28.47 -20.67 -30.31
N GLY A 15 -27.25 -21.12 -30.62
CA GLY A 15 -26.87 -21.67 -31.92
C GLY A 15 -26.77 -20.63 -33.04
N ALA A 16 -26.21 -21.06 -34.17
CA ALA A 16 -25.96 -20.19 -35.33
C ALA A 16 -27.23 -19.48 -35.82
N ARG A 17 -28.38 -20.19 -35.86
CA ARG A 17 -29.64 -19.64 -36.40
C ARG A 17 -30.13 -18.39 -35.66
N ARG A 18 -29.97 -18.33 -34.33
CA ARG A 18 -30.34 -17.14 -33.54
C ARG A 18 -29.27 -16.06 -33.59
N PHE A 19 -28.00 -16.47 -33.61
CA PHE A 19 -26.85 -15.57 -33.65
C PHE A 19 -26.80 -14.72 -34.92
N PHE A 20 -27.08 -15.30 -36.09
CA PHE A 20 -27.07 -14.58 -37.37
C PHE A 20 -28.33 -13.72 -37.62
N ARG A 21 -29.17 -13.48 -36.60
CA ARG A 21 -30.27 -12.52 -36.73
C ARG A 21 -29.75 -11.09 -36.67
N ARG A 22 -30.44 -10.20 -37.39
CA ARG A 22 -30.06 -8.80 -37.58
C ARG A 22 -29.82 -8.05 -36.27
N ASP A 23 -30.66 -8.26 -35.26
CA ASP A 23 -30.54 -7.61 -33.94
C ASP A 23 -29.23 -7.97 -33.20
N VAL A 24 -28.84 -9.24 -33.25
CA VAL A 24 -27.59 -9.73 -32.63
C VAL A 24 -26.37 -9.26 -33.42
N LEU A 25 -26.42 -9.33 -34.75
CA LEU A 25 -25.32 -8.87 -35.62
C LEU A 25 -25.10 -7.36 -35.50
N LEU A 26 -26.16 -6.55 -35.45
CA LEU A 26 -26.06 -5.11 -35.24
C LEU A 26 -25.45 -4.78 -33.87
N SER A 27 -25.82 -5.54 -32.83
CA SER A 27 -25.26 -5.38 -31.49
C SER A 27 -23.78 -5.75 -31.45
N LEU A 28 -23.39 -6.88 -32.07
CA LEU A 28 -22.00 -7.32 -32.18
C LEU A 28 -21.16 -6.30 -32.94
N ALA A 29 -21.66 -5.80 -34.08
CA ALA A 29 -20.98 -4.79 -34.87
C ALA A 29 -20.80 -3.49 -34.07
N SER A 30 -21.84 -3.00 -33.41
CA SER A 30 -21.78 -1.78 -32.60
C SER A 30 -20.77 -1.89 -31.46
N VAL A 31 -20.79 -3.01 -30.71
CA VAL A 31 -19.83 -3.26 -29.62
C VAL A 31 -18.40 -3.38 -30.17
N SER A 32 -18.21 -4.03 -31.31
CA SER A 32 -16.90 -4.17 -31.95
C SER A 32 -16.36 -2.82 -32.41
N ILE A 33 -17.19 -2.01 -33.08
CA ILE A 33 -16.83 -0.63 -33.49
C ILE A 33 -16.47 0.21 -32.27
N PHE A 34 -17.27 0.14 -31.19
CA PHE A 34 -16.96 0.85 -29.96
C PHE A 34 -15.60 0.46 -29.39
N TYR A 35 -15.28 -0.84 -29.31
CA TYR A 35 -13.96 -1.27 -28.82
C TYR A 35 -12.83 -0.84 -29.75
N VAL A 36 -13.02 -0.89 -31.07
CA VAL A 36 -12.03 -0.36 -32.03
C VAL A 36 -11.81 1.12 -31.81
N LEU A 37 -12.87 1.92 -31.66
CA LEU A 37 -12.77 3.36 -31.38
C LEU A 37 -12.07 3.64 -30.05
N VAL A 38 -12.34 2.85 -29.00
CA VAL A 38 -11.61 2.94 -27.72
C VAL A 38 -10.14 2.63 -27.92
N GLN A 39 -9.78 1.58 -28.67
CA GLN A 39 -8.39 1.24 -28.95
C GLN A 39 -7.69 2.30 -29.82
N LEU A 40 -8.36 2.86 -30.83
CA LEU A 40 -7.85 3.98 -31.61
C LEU A 40 -7.67 5.21 -30.73
N HIS A 41 -8.64 5.50 -29.85
CA HIS A 41 -8.52 6.60 -28.91
C HIS A 41 -7.35 6.38 -27.95
N GLU A 42 -7.19 5.16 -27.41
CA GLU A 42 -6.06 4.77 -26.57
C GLU A 42 -4.73 4.92 -27.32
N PHE A 43 -4.67 4.50 -28.58
CA PHE A 43 -3.47 4.60 -29.41
C PHE A 43 -3.08 6.05 -29.71
N PHE A 44 -4.03 6.90 -30.12
CA PHE A 44 -3.77 8.28 -30.56
C PHE A 44 -3.72 9.31 -29.44
N PHE A 45 -4.51 9.13 -28.37
CA PHE A 45 -4.68 10.15 -27.33
C PHE A 45 -4.16 9.69 -25.96
N TRP A 46 -4.01 8.39 -25.74
CA TRP A 46 -3.52 7.88 -24.46
C TRP A 46 -2.04 7.54 -24.61
N LYS A 47 -1.18 8.35 -24.01
CA LYS A 47 0.29 8.19 -24.10
C LYS A 47 0.84 6.88 -23.49
N VAL A 48 0.01 5.99 -22.93
CA VAL A 48 0.41 4.58 -22.70
C VAL A 48 0.69 3.87 -24.03
N GLY A 49 0.04 4.31 -25.11
CA GLY A 49 0.34 3.89 -26.47
C GLY A 49 1.73 4.30 -26.98
N TYR A 50 2.47 5.15 -26.25
CA TYR A 50 3.89 5.43 -26.53
C TYR A 50 4.78 4.19 -26.32
N VAL A 51 4.30 3.20 -25.58
CA VAL A 51 4.91 1.86 -25.54
C VAL A 51 4.81 1.17 -26.91
N TYR A 52 3.78 1.48 -27.71
CA TYR A 52 3.65 1.00 -29.09
C TYR A 52 4.69 1.61 -30.03
N GLU A 53 5.19 2.82 -29.75
CA GLU A 53 6.31 3.40 -30.51
C GLU A 53 7.63 2.64 -30.26
N LYS A 54 7.75 1.96 -29.11
CA LYS A 54 8.93 1.15 -28.74
C LYS A 54 8.84 -0.30 -29.22
N THR A 55 7.72 -0.71 -29.84
CA THR A 55 7.49 -2.07 -30.30
C THR A 55 7.36 -2.13 -31.81
N GLU A 56 7.78 -3.25 -32.39
CA GLU A 56 7.63 -3.49 -33.82
C GLU A 56 6.14 -3.47 -34.19
N LEU A 57 5.71 -2.46 -34.96
CA LEU A 57 4.31 -2.22 -35.34
C LEU A 57 3.75 -3.25 -36.34
N SER A 58 4.54 -4.26 -36.72
CA SER A 58 4.05 -5.33 -37.58
C SER A 58 2.98 -6.15 -36.84
N LEU A 59 2.02 -6.72 -37.57
CA LEU A 59 1.01 -7.61 -36.99
C LEU A 59 1.66 -8.75 -36.18
N ARG A 60 2.79 -9.26 -36.66
CA ARG A 60 3.59 -10.29 -36.00
C ARG A 60 4.25 -9.76 -34.72
N GLY A 61 4.81 -8.55 -34.75
CA GLY A 61 5.37 -7.86 -33.59
C GLY A 61 4.32 -7.63 -32.50
N MET A 62 3.14 -7.13 -32.87
CA MET A 62 2.01 -6.96 -31.96
C MET A 62 1.53 -8.28 -31.36
N ILE A 63 1.41 -9.34 -32.17
CA ILE A 63 1.04 -10.68 -31.68
C ILE A 63 2.08 -11.20 -30.68
N ASN A 64 3.37 -11.11 -31.01
CA ASN A 64 4.45 -11.56 -30.12
C ASN A 64 4.58 -10.71 -28.84
N TYR A 65 4.18 -9.44 -28.91
CA TYR A 65 4.19 -8.53 -27.78
C TYR A 65 3.05 -8.81 -26.81
N PHE A 66 1.84 -9.04 -27.33
CA PHE A 66 0.63 -9.21 -26.52
C PHE A 66 0.28 -10.65 -26.18
N PHE A 67 0.78 -11.63 -26.92
CA PHE A 67 0.40 -13.02 -26.73
C PHE A 67 1.60 -13.91 -26.39
N THR A 68 1.36 -14.89 -25.51
CA THR A 68 2.30 -15.96 -25.16
C THR A 68 1.63 -17.32 -25.30
N SER A 69 2.38 -18.39 -25.01
CA SER A 69 1.77 -19.68 -24.66
C SER A 69 0.73 -19.48 -23.55
N PHE A 70 -0.34 -20.27 -23.60
CA PHE A 70 -1.40 -20.24 -22.60
C PHE A 70 -0.85 -20.43 -21.18
N SER A 71 -1.28 -19.58 -20.26
CA SER A 71 -0.88 -19.55 -18.86
C SER A 71 -2.09 -19.62 -17.93
N LEU A 72 -2.02 -20.49 -16.93
CA LEU A 72 -3.00 -20.54 -15.85
C LEU A 72 -2.72 -19.51 -14.73
N GLY A 73 -1.79 -18.57 -14.94
CA GLY A 73 -1.36 -17.62 -13.91
C GLY A 73 -2.51 -16.81 -13.31
N TYR A 74 -3.42 -16.30 -14.14
CA TYR A 74 -4.59 -15.56 -13.69
C TYR A 74 -5.56 -16.39 -12.85
N PHE A 75 -5.74 -17.66 -13.19
CA PHE A 75 -6.56 -18.60 -12.41
C PHE A 75 -5.92 -18.91 -11.06
N LYS A 76 -4.60 -19.10 -11.04
CA LYS A 76 -3.83 -19.30 -9.81
C LYS A 76 -3.95 -18.10 -8.88
N GLU A 77 -3.97 -16.88 -9.40
CA GLU A 77 -4.13 -15.68 -8.57
C GLU A 77 -5.55 -15.54 -7.99
N LEU A 78 -6.61 -15.86 -8.74
CA LEU A 78 -7.97 -15.92 -8.20
C LEU A 78 -8.10 -16.99 -7.11
N PHE A 79 -7.59 -18.20 -7.38
CA PHE A 79 -7.62 -19.30 -6.42
C PHE A 79 -6.78 -19.02 -5.17
N ARG A 80 -5.62 -18.39 -5.32
CA ARG A 80 -4.78 -17.97 -4.18
C ARG A 80 -5.49 -16.94 -3.31
N SER A 81 -6.28 -16.05 -3.91
CA SER A 81 -6.96 -14.96 -3.22
C SER A 81 -8.25 -15.37 -2.54
N PHE A 82 -8.99 -16.27 -3.18
CA PHE A 82 -10.30 -16.73 -2.74
C PHE A 82 -10.45 -18.22 -3.08
N PRO A 83 -9.75 -19.12 -2.36
CA PRO A 83 -9.73 -20.55 -2.67
C PRO A 83 -11.11 -21.18 -2.57
N MET A 84 -11.87 -20.93 -1.50
CA MET A 84 -13.21 -21.49 -1.34
C MET A 84 -14.17 -20.93 -2.39
N MET A 85 -14.20 -19.62 -2.58
CA MET A 85 -15.07 -19.02 -3.60
C MET A 85 -14.73 -19.56 -4.99
N SER A 86 -13.44 -19.81 -5.27
CA SER A 86 -13.00 -20.33 -6.56
C SER A 86 -13.53 -21.74 -6.77
N LEU A 87 -13.42 -22.60 -5.76
CA LEU A 87 -13.97 -23.96 -5.81
C LEU A 87 -15.46 -23.94 -6.14
N PHE A 88 -16.25 -23.05 -5.53
CA PHE A 88 -17.68 -22.92 -5.81
C PHE A 88 -17.97 -22.38 -7.22
N VAL A 89 -17.20 -21.40 -7.71
CA VAL A 89 -17.33 -20.91 -9.08
C VAL A 89 -17.04 -22.03 -10.09
N TRP A 90 -15.98 -22.82 -9.86
CA TRP A 90 -15.60 -23.93 -10.72
C TRP A 90 -16.56 -25.11 -10.67
N ALA A 91 -16.93 -25.55 -9.48
CA ALA A 91 -17.90 -26.62 -9.29
C ALA A 91 -19.25 -26.23 -9.89
N GLY A 92 -19.68 -24.99 -9.67
CA GLY A 92 -20.86 -24.43 -10.33
C GLY A 92 -20.73 -24.47 -11.85
N ALA A 93 -19.65 -23.94 -12.42
CA ALA A 93 -19.43 -23.98 -13.87
C ALA A 93 -19.48 -25.40 -14.46
N LEU A 94 -18.91 -26.39 -13.76
CA LEU A 94 -18.91 -27.78 -14.18
C LEU A 94 -20.31 -28.41 -14.10
N VAL A 95 -21.05 -28.15 -13.01
CA VAL A 95 -22.47 -28.55 -12.87
C VAL A 95 -23.33 -27.90 -13.96
N ALA A 96 -23.03 -26.67 -14.38
CA ALA A 96 -23.69 -25.98 -15.49
C ALA A 96 -23.50 -26.69 -16.82
N LEU A 97 -22.26 -27.04 -17.12
CA LEU A 97 -21.89 -27.69 -18.36
C LEU A 97 -22.46 -29.11 -18.44
N VAL A 98 -22.36 -29.87 -17.35
CA VAL A 98 -22.96 -31.22 -17.24
C VAL A 98 -24.49 -31.13 -17.34
N GLY A 99 -25.10 -30.18 -16.65
CA GLY A 99 -26.53 -29.90 -16.74
C GLY A 99 -26.96 -29.58 -18.17
N LEU A 100 -26.17 -28.81 -18.94
CA LEU A 100 -26.47 -28.50 -20.33
C LEU A 100 -26.39 -29.73 -21.25
N VAL A 101 -25.44 -30.64 -21.03
CA VAL A 101 -25.29 -31.88 -21.81
C VAL A 101 -26.47 -32.83 -21.54
N ILE A 102 -26.76 -33.09 -20.26
CA ILE A 102 -27.86 -33.98 -19.84
C ILE A 102 -29.21 -33.38 -20.25
N TYR A 103 -29.35 -32.05 -20.20
CA TYR A 103 -30.61 -31.38 -20.53
C TYR A 103 -30.88 -31.30 -22.03
N ARG A 104 -29.84 -31.16 -22.88
CA ARG A 104 -29.99 -31.28 -24.34
C ARG A 104 -30.52 -32.66 -24.76
N GLU A 105 -30.27 -33.71 -23.98
CA GLU A 105 -30.84 -35.04 -24.19
C GLU A 105 -32.31 -35.16 -23.72
N GLN A 106 -32.75 -34.36 -22.75
CA GLN A 106 -34.12 -34.41 -22.17
C GLN A 106 -35.13 -33.46 -22.83
N GLN A 107 -34.85 -32.98 -24.03
CA GLN A 107 -35.57 -31.89 -24.72
C GLN A 107 -36.99 -32.28 -25.16
N ASN A 108 -37.94 -32.44 -24.22
CA ASN A 108 -39.35 -32.64 -24.52
C ASN A 108 -40.37 -32.12 -23.48
N ASN A 109 -39.98 -31.37 -22.45
CA ASN A 109 -40.97 -30.74 -21.57
C ASN A 109 -40.52 -29.40 -20.95
N SER A 110 -41.51 -28.52 -20.80
CA SER A 110 -41.42 -27.06 -20.83
C SER A 110 -41.08 -26.34 -19.51
N ARG A 111 -40.74 -25.04 -19.64
CA ARG A 111 -40.65 -23.95 -18.63
C ARG A 111 -39.54 -23.93 -17.57
N LYS A 112 -38.79 -25.02 -17.31
CA LYS A 112 -37.58 -24.95 -16.42
C LYS A 112 -36.29 -24.45 -17.12
N MET A 113 -36.37 -24.12 -18.41
CA MET A 113 -35.23 -23.78 -19.30
C MET A 113 -34.53 -22.46 -19.00
N ASP A 114 -35.29 -21.39 -18.73
CA ASP A 114 -34.73 -20.04 -18.83
C ASP A 114 -33.64 -19.78 -17.79
N PHE A 115 -33.80 -20.30 -16.57
CA PHE A 115 -32.81 -20.13 -15.51
C PHE A 115 -31.50 -20.88 -15.80
N TYR A 116 -31.56 -22.14 -16.26
CA TYR A 116 -30.37 -22.94 -16.58
C TYR A 116 -29.62 -22.39 -17.80
N GLU A 117 -30.33 -22.03 -18.87
CA GLU A 117 -29.71 -21.41 -20.05
C GLU A 117 -29.07 -20.06 -19.72
N ASN A 118 -29.75 -19.21 -18.95
CA ASN A 118 -29.21 -17.93 -18.50
C ASN A 118 -27.99 -18.12 -17.59
N TRP A 119 -27.98 -19.18 -16.78
CA TRP A 119 -26.85 -19.46 -15.91
C TRP A 119 -25.62 -19.92 -16.68
N VAL A 120 -25.78 -20.88 -17.61
CA VAL A 120 -24.65 -21.31 -18.48
C VAL A 120 -24.15 -20.11 -19.29
N PHE A 121 -25.05 -19.22 -19.72
CA PHE A 121 -24.67 -17.98 -20.41
C PHE A 121 -23.76 -17.10 -19.54
N VAL A 122 -24.13 -16.86 -18.28
CA VAL A 122 -23.34 -16.06 -17.34
C VAL A 122 -21.99 -16.73 -17.04
N THR A 123 -21.95 -18.06 -16.88
CA THR A 123 -20.70 -18.82 -16.69
C THR A 123 -19.77 -18.68 -17.89
N LEU A 124 -20.28 -18.86 -19.11
CA LEU A 124 -19.48 -18.70 -20.34
C LEU A 124 -18.98 -17.26 -20.50
N CYS A 125 -19.78 -16.26 -20.10
CA CYS A 125 -19.38 -14.86 -20.12
C CYS A 125 -18.20 -14.52 -19.18
N LEU A 126 -17.96 -15.28 -18.10
CA LEU A 126 -16.73 -15.15 -17.31
C LEU A 126 -15.61 -16.06 -17.83
N PHE A 127 -15.93 -17.29 -18.21
CA PHE A 127 -14.92 -18.27 -18.60
C PHE A 127 -14.12 -17.81 -19.81
N PHE A 128 -14.77 -17.21 -20.82
CA PHE A 128 -14.10 -16.72 -22.02
C PHE A 128 -13.09 -15.59 -21.77
N PRO A 129 -13.43 -14.49 -21.04
CA PRO A 129 -12.43 -13.50 -20.68
C PRO A 129 -11.23 -14.08 -19.94
N VAL A 130 -11.43 -15.00 -18.99
CA VAL A 130 -10.31 -15.55 -18.21
C VAL A 130 -9.45 -16.51 -19.04
N LEU A 131 -10.06 -17.32 -19.92
CA LEU A 131 -9.31 -18.11 -20.91
C LEU A 131 -8.49 -17.21 -21.84
N PHE A 132 -9.10 -16.13 -22.35
CA PHE A 132 -8.43 -15.19 -23.24
C PHE A 132 -7.25 -14.51 -22.54
N LEU A 133 -7.41 -14.08 -21.28
CA LEU A 133 -6.31 -13.54 -20.47
C LEU A 133 -5.17 -14.54 -20.28
N GLY A 134 -5.44 -15.84 -20.31
CA GLY A 134 -4.41 -16.89 -20.28
C GLY A 134 -3.46 -16.83 -21.47
N PHE A 135 -3.89 -16.28 -22.62
CA PHE A 135 -3.01 -16.10 -23.79
C PHE A 135 -2.26 -14.76 -23.77
N PHE A 136 -2.58 -13.84 -22.85
CA PHE A 136 -2.04 -12.49 -22.88
C PHE A 136 -0.69 -12.38 -22.13
N ARG A 137 0.29 -11.75 -22.78
CA ARG A 137 1.64 -11.49 -22.29
C ARG A 137 1.63 -10.29 -21.37
N THR A 138 1.18 -10.49 -20.16
CA THR A 138 1.16 -9.46 -19.13
C THR A 138 1.98 -9.92 -17.95
N HIS A 139 2.77 -9.01 -17.38
CA HIS A 139 3.20 -9.17 -16.00
C HIS A 139 1.94 -9.35 -15.18
N VAL A 140 1.67 -10.57 -14.70
CA VAL A 140 0.48 -10.90 -13.93
C VAL A 140 0.57 -10.16 -12.60
N GLN A 141 0.13 -8.92 -12.62
CA GLN A 141 -0.08 -8.12 -11.44
C GLN A 141 -1.51 -8.38 -11.02
N PRO A 142 -1.74 -9.01 -9.87
CA PRO A 142 -3.09 -9.44 -9.51
C PRO A 142 -4.09 -8.29 -9.49
N ARG A 143 -3.63 -7.05 -9.23
CA ARG A 143 -4.48 -5.84 -9.22
C ARG A 143 -5.26 -5.62 -10.51
N TYR A 144 -4.78 -6.11 -11.65
CA TYR A 144 -5.52 -6.04 -12.91
C TYR A 144 -6.74 -6.96 -12.94
N LEU A 145 -6.76 -8.03 -12.14
CA LEU A 145 -7.95 -8.88 -11.94
C LEU A 145 -9.04 -8.22 -11.11
N TYR A 146 -8.75 -7.12 -10.41
CA TYR A 146 -9.75 -6.42 -9.60
C TYR A 146 -10.97 -6.00 -10.43
N GLN A 147 -10.78 -5.65 -11.70
CA GLN A 147 -11.87 -5.31 -12.62
C GLN A 147 -12.82 -6.48 -12.89
N LEU A 148 -12.34 -7.73 -12.75
CA LEU A 148 -13.15 -8.95 -12.88
C LEU A 148 -13.82 -9.35 -11.57
N PHE A 149 -13.46 -8.74 -10.44
CA PHE A 149 -13.94 -9.13 -9.12
C PHE A 149 -15.47 -9.04 -8.97
N PRO A 150 -16.17 -8.00 -9.47
CA PRO A 150 -17.64 -7.96 -9.40
C PRO A 150 -18.30 -9.13 -10.14
N LEU A 151 -17.78 -9.50 -11.31
CA LEU A 151 -18.30 -10.63 -12.09
C LEU A 151 -18.01 -11.97 -11.40
N TYR A 152 -16.82 -12.10 -10.82
CA TYR A 152 -16.44 -13.26 -10.01
C TYR A 152 -17.34 -13.43 -8.78
N LEU A 153 -17.66 -12.33 -8.08
CA LEU A 153 -18.58 -12.34 -6.94
C LEU A 153 -19.99 -12.76 -7.36
N LEU A 154 -20.51 -12.22 -8.46
CA LEU A 154 -21.82 -12.62 -8.99
C LEU A 154 -21.87 -14.11 -9.28
N LEU A 155 -20.83 -14.65 -9.91
CA LEU A 155 -20.75 -16.08 -10.20
C LEU A 155 -20.65 -16.93 -8.95
N PHE A 156 -19.89 -16.50 -7.95
CA PHE A 156 -19.84 -17.17 -6.67
C PHE A 156 -21.23 -17.24 -6.01
N VAL A 157 -21.93 -16.09 -5.92
CA VAL A 157 -23.26 -16.01 -5.32
C VAL A 157 -24.27 -16.88 -6.07
N VAL A 158 -24.26 -16.84 -7.40
CA VAL A 158 -25.17 -17.66 -8.20
C VAL A 158 -24.83 -19.15 -8.09
N SER A 159 -23.56 -19.53 -8.11
CA SER A 159 -23.15 -20.92 -7.88
C SER A 159 -23.60 -21.44 -6.52
N LEU A 160 -23.47 -20.64 -5.45
CA LEU A 160 -23.99 -21.00 -4.13
C LEU A 160 -25.51 -21.17 -4.15
N TYR A 161 -26.23 -20.29 -4.85
CA TYR A 161 -27.68 -20.39 -4.97
C TYR A 161 -28.09 -21.70 -5.69
N VAL A 162 -27.47 -22.03 -6.82
CA VAL A 162 -27.73 -23.27 -7.57
C VAL A 162 -27.40 -24.51 -6.74
N LEU A 163 -26.30 -24.49 -6.00
CA LEU A 163 -25.91 -25.59 -5.13
C LEU A 163 -26.87 -25.74 -3.95
N SER A 164 -27.35 -24.64 -3.37
CA SER A 164 -28.35 -24.68 -2.30
C SER A 164 -29.66 -25.30 -2.79
N GLN A 165 -30.11 -24.94 -4.00
CA GLN A 165 -31.29 -25.54 -4.63
C GLN A 165 -31.09 -27.03 -4.87
N SER A 166 -29.97 -27.41 -5.46
CA SER A 166 -29.63 -28.80 -5.78
C SER A 166 -29.54 -29.66 -4.51
N LEU A 167 -28.90 -29.16 -3.45
CA LEU A 167 -28.76 -29.87 -2.18
C LEU A 167 -30.12 -30.06 -1.50
N VAL A 168 -30.93 -29.01 -1.39
CA VAL A 168 -32.28 -29.11 -0.79
C VAL A 168 -33.17 -30.02 -1.61
N ALA A 169 -33.13 -29.94 -2.95
CA ALA A 169 -33.88 -30.83 -3.83
C ALA A 169 -33.47 -32.30 -3.62
N PHE A 170 -32.17 -32.58 -3.53
CA PHE A 170 -31.65 -33.92 -3.26
C PHE A 170 -32.16 -34.46 -1.91
N VAL A 171 -31.96 -33.71 -0.82
CA VAL A 171 -32.41 -34.11 0.52
C VAL A 171 -33.92 -34.31 0.56
N PHE A 172 -34.70 -33.35 0.07
CA PHE A 172 -36.17 -33.44 0.10
C PHE A 172 -36.71 -34.56 -0.80
N SER A 173 -36.03 -34.86 -1.92
CA SER A 173 -36.40 -36.00 -2.77
C SER A 173 -36.17 -37.34 -2.07
N ALA A 174 -35.05 -37.49 -1.34
CA ALA A 174 -34.72 -38.68 -0.58
C ALA A 174 -35.69 -38.94 0.58
N PHE A 175 -36.24 -37.88 1.19
CA PHE A 175 -37.20 -37.97 2.28
C PHE A 175 -38.67 -37.75 1.85
N HIS A 176 -38.95 -37.71 0.55
CA HIS A 176 -40.29 -37.49 -0.02
C HIS A 176 -41.04 -36.26 0.51
N LEU A 177 -40.30 -35.21 0.90
CA LEU A 177 -40.86 -33.94 1.38
C LEU A 177 -41.26 -33.06 0.19
N LYS A 178 -42.56 -32.76 0.04
CA LYS A 178 -43.08 -32.03 -1.14
C LYS A 178 -43.70 -30.66 -0.84
N ARG A 179 -43.57 -30.13 0.39
CA ARG A 179 -44.17 -28.84 0.77
C ARG A 179 -43.40 -27.67 0.12
N PRO A 180 -43.99 -26.90 -0.80
CA PRO A 180 -43.26 -25.92 -1.61
C PRO A 180 -42.69 -24.77 -0.76
N LEU A 181 -43.45 -24.28 0.21
CA LEU A 181 -42.99 -23.24 1.14
C LEU A 181 -41.78 -23.71 1.94
N LEU A 182 -41.84 -24.93 2.50
CA LEU A 182 -40.74 -25.52 3.27
C LEU A 182 -39.48 -25.68 2.41
N VAL A 183 -39.62 -26.18 1.17
CA VAL A 183 -38.51 -26.27 0.21
C VAL A 183 -37.89 -24.90 -0.05
N SER A 184 -38.69 -23.89 -0.34
CA SER A 184 -38.20 -22.53 -0.65
C SER A 184 -37.50 -21.87 0.55
N THR A 185 -38.06 -22.01 1.76
CA THR A 185 -37.47 -21.47 2.98
C THR A 185 -36.16 -22.20 3.31
N SER A 186 -36.13 -23.53 3.19
CA SER A 186 -34.90 -24.31 3.37
C SER A 186 -33.82 -23.94 2.34
N GLN A 187 -34.19 -23.71 1.07
CA GLN A 187 -33.25 -23.23 0.05
C GLN A 187 -32.65 -21.87 0.42
N LEU A 188 -33.48 -20.91 0.83
CA LEU A 188 -33.00 -19.61 1.28
C LEU A 188 -32.08 -19.71 2.50
N LEU A 189 -32.46 -20.52 3.50
CA LEU A 189 -31.65 -20.70 4.70
C LEU A 189 -30.30 -21.36 4.41
N VAL A 190 -30.27 -22.41 3.57
CA VAL A 190 -29.04 -23.07 3.13
C VAL A 190 -28.18 -22.10 2.31
N PHE A 191 -28.79 -21.31 1.42
CA PHE A 191 -28.09 -20.29 0.66
C PHE A 191 -27.44 -19.22 1.55
N LEU A 192 -28.17 -18.67 2.52
CA LEU A 192 -27.66 -17.69 3.47
C LEU A 192 -26.55 -18.29 4.36
N LEU A 193 -26.71 -19.55 4.79
CA LEU A 193 -25.68 -20.27 5.53
C LEU A 193 -24.41 -20.42 4.68
N PHE A 194 -24.54 -20.84 3.42
CA PHE A 194 -23.42 -21.00 2.50
C PHE A 194 -22.72 -19.67 2.22
N LEU A 195 -23.49 -18.59 2.03
CA LEU A 195 -22.93 -17.24 1.92
C LEU A 195 -22.09 -16.89 3.15
N GLY A 196 -22.59 -17.14 4.36
CA GLY A 196 -21.86 -16.85 5.60
C GLY A 196 -20.61 -17.71 5.78
N LEU A 197 -20.66 -18.99 5.42
CA LEU A 197 -19.55 -19.93 5.62
C LEU A 197 -18.46 -19.83 4.57
N PHE A 198 -18.81 -19.49 3.32
CA PHE A 198 -17.90 -19.62 2.18
C PHE A 198 -17.52 -18.28 1.52
N SER A 199 -18.08 -17.16 1.97
CA SER A 199 -17.60 -15.84 1.52
C SER A 199 -16.26 -15.53 2.17
N GLU A 200 -15.21 -15.44 1.36
CA GLU A 200 -13.87 -15.17 1.85
C GLU A 200 -13.54 -13.69 1.84
N LYS A 201 -12.77 -13.23 2.84
CA LYS A 201 -12.32 -11.84 2.98
C LYS A 201 -13.46 -10.82 3.08
N VAL A 202 -14.67 -11.27 3.43
CA VAL A 202 -15.84 -10.44 3.71
C VAL A 202 -16.16 -10.55 5.20
N GLY A 203 -15.99 -9.45 5.94
CA GLY A 203 -16.32 -9.40 7.36
C GLY A 203 -16.02 -8.06 8.00
N PHE A 204 -16.77 -7.73 9.05
CA PHE A 204 -16.58 -6.48 9.78
C PHE A 204 -15.20 -6.40 10.44
N SER A 205 -14.62 -7.53 10.86
CA SER A 205 -13.29 -7.59 11.46
C SER A 205 -12.21 -7.20 10.45
N GLU A 206 -12.30 -7.76 9.24
CA GLU A 206 -11.40 -7.50 8.12
C GLU A 206 -11.48 -6.04 7.69
N ILE A 207 -12.69 -5.51 7.50
CA ILE A 207 -12.90 -4.08 7.17
C ILE A 207 -12.33 -3.19 8.27
N LYS A 208 -12.63 -3.49 9.54
CA LYS A 208 -12.12 -2.72 10.67
C LYS A 208 -10.59 -2.74 10.71
N SER A 209 -9.95 -3.87 10.40
CA SER A 209 -8.49 -3.97 10.34
C SER A 209 -7.87 -3.16 9.19
N VAL A 210 -8.59 -2.99 8.07
CA VAL A 210 -8.15 -2.16 6.95
C VAL A 210 -8.30 -0.67 7.26
N VAL A 211 -9.46 -0.27 7.80
CA VAL A 211 -9.75 1.14 8.12
C VAL A 211 -8.88 1.67 9.26
N ASN A 212 -8.55 0.81 10.23
CA ASN A 212 -7.72 1.19 11.39
C ASN A 212 -6.26 0.75 11.24
N ARG A 213 -5.77 0.63 10.00
CA ARG A 213 -4.40 0.22 9.73
C ARG A 213 -3.42 1.37 9.97
N TYR A 214 -2.27 1.06 10.54
CA TYR A 214 -1.15 1.97 10.78
C TYR A 214 0.01 1.69 9.80
N TYR A 215 0.99 2.60 9.78
CA TYR A 215 2.25 2.35 9.07
C TYR A 215 2.96 1.12 9.63
N LYS A 216 3.68 0.39 8.77
CA LYS A 216 4.29 -0.94 9.06
C LYS A 216 3.32 -2.08 9.39
N ASP A 217 2.02 -1.84 9.51
CA ASP A 217 1.09 -2.95 9.63
C ASP A 217 1.18 -3.83 8.36
N PRO A 218 1.20 -5.16 8.52
CA PRO A 218 1.37 -6.07 7.39
C PRO A 218 0.19 -5.93 6.42
N ILE A 219 0.51 -5.83 5.13
CA ILE A 219 -0.46 -5.88 4.06
C ILE A 219 -0.65 -7.33 3.65
N VAL A 220 -1.89 -7.77 3.66
CA VAL A 220 -2.33 -9.06 3.12
C VAL A 220 -1.92 -9.13 1.64
N THR A 221 -0.99 -10.05 1.30
CA THR A 221 -0.39 -10.18 -0.04
C THR A 221 -0.91 -11.38 -0.83
N ASP A 222 -1.81 -12.16 -0.26
CA ASP A 222 -2.50 -13.26 -0.92
C ASP A 222 -3.74 -12.82 -1.71
N ILE A 223 -4.14 -11.54 -1.68
CA ILE A 223 -5.35 -11.05 -2.38
C ILE A 223 -5.05 -10.47 -3.77
N ILE A 224 -6.07 -10.51 -4.66
CA ILE A 224 -5.96 -9.97 -6.01
C ILE A 224 -5.66 -8.47 -6.02
N THR A 225 -5.90 -7.71 -4.96
CA THR A 225 -5.55 -6.29 -4.91
C THR A 225 -4.11 -6.02 -4.47
N ARG A 226 -3.26 -7.05 -4.33
CA ARG A 226 -1.87 -6.86 -3.87
C ARG A 226 -1.09 -5.92 -4.79
N SER A 227 -0.43 -4.95 -4.18
CA SER A 227 0.40 -3.95 -4.86
C SER A 227 1.87 -4.37 -5.00
N GLY A 228 2.25 -5.55 -4.52
CA GLY A 228 3.65 -5.97 -4.36
C GLY A 228 4.32 -5.36 -3.13
N ARG A 229 3.58 -4.58 -2.32
CA ARG A 229 4.04 -4.05 -1.03
C ARG A 229 3.57 -4.96 0.11
N PHE A 230 4.42 -5.13 1.10
CA PHE A 230 4.16 -5.92 2.31
C PHE A 230 3.77 -5.06 3.51
N GLU A 231 3.94 -3.74 3.41
CA GLU A 231 3.66 -2.76 4.46
C GLU A 231 3.30 -1.41 3.83
N HIS A 232 2.64 -0.55 4.60
CA HIS A 232 2.34 0.83 4.19
C HIS A 232 3.49 1.77 4.54
N TYR A 233 3.92 2.53 3.54
CA TYR A 233 4.95 3.56 3.68
C TYR A 233 4.31 4.91 3.97
N ASP A 234 4.98 5.73 4.76
CA ASP A 234 4.50 7.06 5.13
C ASP A 234 4.93 8.10 4.11
N HIS A 235 4.25 8.10 2.96
CA HIS A 235 4.43 9.14 1.95
C HIS A 235 3.75 10.45 2.32
N GLN A 236 2.74 10.42 3.20
CA GLN A 236 1.91 11.57 3.54
C GLN A 236 2.65 12.54 4.45
N SER A 237 3.14 12.08 5.60
CA SER A 237 3.69 12.99 6.63
C SER A 237 4.95 13.71 6.14
N VAL A 238 5.84 12.99 5.44
CA VAL A 238 7.06 13.58 4.85
C VAL A 238 6.73 14.64 3.79
N GLY A 239 5.65 14.44 3.02
CA GLY A 239 5.20 15.40 2.03
C GLY A 239 4.51 16.60 2.66
N GLU A 240 3.64 16.38 3.65
CA GLU A 240 2.95 17.45 4.39
C GLU A 240 3.93 18.35 5.15
N PHE A 241 5.00 17.78 5.72
CA PHE A 241 6.08 18.53 6.35
C PHE A 241 6.74 19.48 5.34
N VAL A 242 7.14 18.98 4.16
CA VAL A 242 7.73 19.82 3.11
C VAL A 242 6.73 20.85 2.61
N ARG A 243 5.45 20.50 2.42
CA ARG A 243 4.40 21.45 2.03
C ARG A 243 4.29 22.62 3.01
N HIS A 244 4.37 22.33 4.30
CA HIS A 244 4.19 23.33 5.36
C HIS A 244 5.35 24.33 5.40
N PHE A 245 6.59 23.86 5.25
CA PHE A 245 7.79 24.69 5.44
C PHE A 245 8.47 25.17 4.15
N ARG A 246 8.10 24.63 2.98
CA ARG A 246 8.68 25.10 1.70
C ARG A 246 8.28 26.54 1.40
N GLN A 247 9.20 27.26 0.79
CA GLN A 247 9.03 28.64 0.34
C GLN A 247 9.05 28.70 -1.19
N PRO A 248 8.50 29.77 -1.80
CA PRO A 248 8.69 30.02 -3.22
C PRO A 248 10.18 30.03 -3.58
N GLY A 249 10.55 29.28 -4.61
CA GLY A 249 11.95 29.16 -5.05
C GLY A 249 12.73 28.00 -4.42
N ASP A 250 12.17 27.30 -3.43
CA ASP A 250 12.74 26.03 -2.96
C ASP A 250 12.62 24.94 -4.05
N ILE A 251 13.59 24.03 -4.06
CA ILE A 251 13.63 22.87 -4.95
C ILE A 251 13.24 21.61 -4.18
N VAL A 252 12.36 20.80 -4.74
CA VAL A 252 11.93 19.52 -4.17
C VAL A 252 12.37 18.36 -5.05
N VAL A 253 13.16 17.47 -4.47
CA VAL A 253 13.63 16.21 -5.06
C VAL A 253 12.92 15.06 -4.35
N ALA A 254 12.34 14.10 -5.08
CA ALA A 254 11.66 12.97 -4.46
C ALA A 254 11.94 11.63 -5.16
N ILE A 255 11.97 10.55 -4.37
CA ILE A 255 12.07 9.18 -4.93
C ILE A 255 10.74 8.72 -5.57
N HIS A 256 9.62 8.97 -4.89
CA HIS A 256 8.27 8.63 -5.40
C HIS A 256 7.51 9.91 -5.76
N VAL A 257 7.76 10.43 -6.95
CA VAL A 257 7.34 11.78 -7.34
C VAL A 257 5.82 11.98 -7.36
N VAL A 258 5.03 11.00 -7.80
CA VAL A 258 3.57 11.14 -7.86
C VAL A 258 2.95 11.34 -6.47
N PHE A 259 3.33 10.50 -5.51
CA PHE A 259 2.84 10.64 -4.14
C PHE A 259 3.33 11.94 -3.50
N GLN A 260 4.59 12.29 -3.70
CA GLN A 260 5.14 13.53 -3.12
C GLN A 260 4.58 14.77 -3.79
N TYR A 261 4.20 14.74 -5.06
CA TYR A 261 3.48 15.84 -5.69
C TYR A 261 2.10 16.05 -5.04
N ILE A 262 1.38 14.96 -4.75
CA ILE A 262 0.08 15.01 -4.04
C ILE A 262 0.22 15.61 -2.63
N TYR A 263 1.26 15.26 -1.88
CA TYR A 263 1.41 15.64 -0.47
C TYR A 263 2.26 16.89 -0.23
N ALA A 264 3.36 17.08 -0.96
CA ALA A 264 4.20 18.28 -0.90
C ALA A 264 3.63 19.42 -1.75
N GLY A 265 2.90 19.10 -2.82
CA GLY A 265 2.35 20.07 -3.78
C GLY A 265 3.34 20.54 -4.85
N GLN A 266 4.59 20.10 -4.80
CA GLN A 266 5.64 20.39 -5.79
C GLN A 266 6.68 19.28 -5.74
N VAL A 267 7.16 18.85 -6.90
CA VAL A 267 8.33 17.98 -7.08
C VAL A 267 9.02 18.37 -8.37
N ASP A 268 10.23 18.91 -8.28
CA ASP A 268 10.99 19.41 -9.43
C ASP A 268 11.88 18.33 -10.04
N TYR A 269 12.38 17.41 -9.20
CA TYR A 269 13.28 16.35 -9.62
C TYR A 269 12.87 14.97 -9.10
N TRP A 270 12.98 13.98 -9.99
CA TRP A 270 12.81 12.57 -9.68
C TRP A 270 14.16 11.92 -9.40
N LEU A 271 14.38 11.50 -8.16
CA LEU A 271 15.60 10.77 -7.77
C LEU A 271 15.37 9.27 -7.93
N TRP A 272 15.90 8.67 -8.99
CA TRP A 272 15.72 7.25 -9.28
C TRP A 272 16.85 6.69 -10.13
N SER A 273 17.64 5.76 -9.58
CA SER A 273 18.74 5.13 -10.32
C SER A 273 18.31 3.94 -11.19
N GLY A 274 17.12 3.39 -10.94
CA GLY A 274 16.57 2.31 -11.75
C GLY A 274 16.42 2.77 -13.20
N GLY A 275 16.93 1.97 -14.14
CA GLY A 275 16.90 2.33 -15.56
C GLY A 275 15.49 2.32 -16.18
N PRO A 276 15.41 2.74 -17.46
CA PRO A 276 14.19 2.86 -18.28
C PRO A 276 13.41 1.55 -18.57
N GLY A 277 13.44 0.55 -17.69
CA GLY A 277 12.60 -0.67 -17.77
C GLY A 277 12.08 -1.16 -16.43
N THR A 278 12.28 -0.39 -15.36
CA THR A 278 11.78 -0.70 -14.00
C THR A 278 10.50 0.06 -13.64
N TRP A 279 10.28 1.20 -14.30
CA TRP A 279 9.12 2.06 -14.16
C TRP A 279 8.99 2.89 -15.45
N ASP A 280 7.91 2.71 -16.22
CA ASP A 280 7.80 3.20 -17.61
C ASP A 280 7.14 4.59 -17.75
N ALA A 281 7.02 5.35 -16.66
CA ALA A 281 6.36 6.64 -16.64
C ALA A 281 7.33 7.81 -16.87
N TRP A 282 8.14 7.75 -17.94
CA TRP A 282 9.08 8.80 -18.31
C TRP A 282 8.97 9.19 -19.77
N GLU A 283 9.22 10.46 -20.06
CA GLU A 283 9.27 11.00 -21.42
C GLU A 283 10.59 11.72 -21.69
N LYS A 284 11.11 11.61 -22.92
CA LYS A 284 12.27 12.37 -23.37
C LYS A 284 11.76 13.71 -23.89
N THR A 285 12.18 14.80 -23.25
CA THR A 285 11.90 16.16 -23.71
C THR A 285 13.20 16.81 -24.23
N PRO A 286 13.13 17.94 -24.96
CA PRO A 286 14.34 18.69 -25.33
C PRO A 286 15.20 19.10 -24.12
N GLU A 287 14.58 19.25 -22.95
CA GLU A 287 15.26 19.58 -21.68
C GLU A 287 15.83 18.36 -20.95
N GLY A 288 15.64 17.15 -21.49
CA GLY A 288 16.06 15.89 -20.89
C GLY A 288 14.88 15.00 -20.48
N TRP A 289 15.21 13.95 -19.71
CA TRP A 289 14.23 12.98 -19.23
C TRP A 289 13.40 13.54 -18.07
N LYS A 290 12.08 13.33 -18.13
CA LYS A 290 11.14 13.77 -17.10
C LYS A 290 10.16 12.65 -16.74
N ASP A 291 9.68 12.67 -15.50
CA ASP A 291 8.50 11.91 -15.10
C ASP A 291 7.28 12.41 -15.88
N PHE A 292 6.46 11.47 -16.32
CA PHE A 292 5.29 11.70 -17.13
C PHE A 292 4.14 12.43 -16.39
N TYR A 293 3.93 12.09 -15.13
CA TYR A 293 2.75 12.50 -14.38
C TYR A 293 2.89 13.89 -13.78
N VAL A 294 4.09 14.24 -13.35
CA VAL A 294 4.35 15.50 -12.64
C VAL A 294 5.38 16.39 -13.34
N GLY A 295 6.02 15.91 -14.41
CA GLY A 295 7.02 16.68 -15.16
C GLY A 295 8.38 16.82 -14.47
N ALA A 296 8.62 16.08 -13.38
CA ALA A 296 9.84 16.17 -12.59
C ALA A 296 11.06 15.67 -13.39
N ARG A 297 12.14 16.45 -13.42
CA ARG A 297 13.37 16.12 -14.16
C ARG A 297 14.11 14.95 -13.52
N TRP A 298 14.60 14.03 -14.34
CA TRP A 298 15.19 12.79 -13.83
C TRP A 298 16.65 12.97 -13.39
N ILE A 299 16.94 12.58 -12.15
CA ILE A 299 18.28 12.44 -11.58
C ILE A 299 18.53 10.96 -11.30
N ASN A 300 19.41 10.33 -12.08
CA ASN A 300 19.63 8.89 -12.02
C ASN A 300 20.95 8.45 -11.37
N ASN A 301 21.82 9.40 -11.05
CA ASN A 301 23.14 9.11 -10.50
C ASN A 301 23.55 10.15 -9.45
N LEU A 302 24.60 9.83 -8.69
CA LEU A 302 25.13 10.68 -7.63
C LEU A 302 25.64 12.03 -8.16
N GLN A 303 26.32 12.03 -9.31
CA GLN A 303 26.86 13.25 -9.90
C GLN A 303 25.74 14.25 -10.24
N GLY A 304 24.61 13.77 -10.75
CA GLY A 304 23.44 14.61 -11.02
C GLY A 304 22.86 15.25 -9.75
N LEU A 305 22.76 14.49 -8.66
CA LEU A 305 22.29 15.03 -7.38
C LEU A 305 23.27 16.06 -6.80
N GLN A 306 24.57 15.76 -6.84
CA GLN A 306 25.61 16.70 -6.39
C GLN A 306 25.65 17.96 -7.25
N ASN A 307 25.51 17.82 -8.57
CA ASN A 307 25.48 18.97 -9.47
C ASN A 307 24.27 19.86 -9.17
N LEU A 308 23.08 19.29 -8.96
CA LEU A 308 21.89 20.05 -8.56
C LEU A 308 22.17 20.86 -7.28
N ILE A 309 22.72 20.21 -6.26
CA ILE A 309 23.03 20.85 -4.97
C ILE A 309 24.07 21.97 -5.14
N ASN A 310 25.15 21.71 -5.89
CA ASN A 310 26.25 22.66 -6.01
C ASN A 310 25.92 23.87 -6.92
N THR A 311 25.02 23.69 -7.90
CA THR A 311 24.65 24.75 -8.86
C THR A 311 23.57 25.70 -8.34
N HIS A 312 22.91 25.36 -7.21
CA HIS A 312 21.87 26.19 -6.59
C HIS A 312 22.20 26.48 -5.11
N PRO A 313 23.35 27.12 -4.80
CA PRO A 313 23.78 27.36 -3.41
C PRO A 313 22.86 28.31 -2.63
N ASP A 314 22.04 29.09 -3.33
CA ASP A 314 21.15 30.09 -2.76
C ASP A 314 19.71 29.61 -2.57
N GLN A 315 19.38 28.38 -2.98
CA GLN A 315 18.04 27.81 -2.88
C GLN A 315 18.06 26.62 -1.91
N ARG A 316 17.05 26.52 -1.05
CA ARG A 316 16.89 25.33 -0.21
C ARG A 316 16.48 24.15 -1.08
N ILE A 317 17.09 23.00 -0.82
CA ILE A 317 16.82 21.76 -1.57
C ILE A 317 16.30 20.71 -0.59
N TRP A 318 15.03 20.37 -0.75
CA TRP A 318 14.35 19.33 0.01
C TRP A 318 14.48 18.00 -0.74
N VAL A 319 15.05 16.98 -0.10
CA VAL A 319 15.12 15.62 -0.64
C VAL A 319 14.21 14.71 0.18
N ILE A 320 13.12 14.27 -0.44
CA ILE A 320 12.15 13.36 0.17
C ILE A 320 12.47 11.93 -0.23
N THR A 321 12.81 11.12 0.77
CA THR A 321 13.16 9.71 0.62
C THR A 321 12.02 8.80 1.08
N SER A 322 12.14 7.52 0.76
CA SER A 322 11.19 6.45 1.11
C SER A 322 11.97 5.17 1.37
N PRO A 323 11.33 4.04 1.74
CA PRO A 323 12.01 2.75 1.87
C PRO A 323 12.75 2.29 0.60
N SER A 324 12.41 2.85 -0.57
CA SER A 324 13.15 2.63 -1.82
C SER A 324 14.60 3.13 -1.79
N LEU A 325 14.96 4.01 -0.86
CA LEU A 325 16.35 4.41 -0.60
C LEU A 325 17.25 3.21 -0.28
N TYR A 326 16.68 2.16 0.32
CA TYR A 326 17.39 0.94 0.73
C TYR A 326 17.40 -0.15 -0.34
N ARG A 327 16.70 0.05 -1.47
CA ARG A 327 16.57 -0.91 -2.56
C ARG A 327 17.55 -0.62 -3.68
N ARG A 328 18.47 -1.56 -3.94
CA ARG A 328 19.54 -1.42 -4.95
C ARG A 328 19.01 -1.30 -6.38
N ASP A 329 17.84 -1.86 -6.64
CA ASP A 329 17.14 -1.78 -7.93
C ASP A 329 16.42 -0.43 -8.13
N HIS A 330 16.25 0.37 -7.07
CA HIS A 330 15.61 1.69 -7.13
C HIS A 330 16.64 2.82 -7.03
N ILE A 331 17.53 2.78 -6.03
CA ILE A 331 18.51 3.83 -5.74
C ILE A 331 19.92 3.23 -5.62
N ALA A 332 20.88 3.82 -6.30
CA ALA A 332 22.28 3.41 -6.22
C ALA A 332 22.83 3.59 -4.79
N PRO A 333 23.59 2.63 -4.24
CA PRO A 333 24.15 2.73 -2.88
C PRO A 333 24.95 4.01 -2.62
N ALA A 334 25.63 4.55 -3.65
CA ALA A 334 26.39 5.78 -3.56
C ALA A 334 25.51 7.01 -3.24
N ILE A 335 24.30 7.09 -3.83
CA ILE A 335 23.33 8.16 -3.53
C ILE A 335 22.85 8.05 -2.09
N ARG A 336 22.49 6.84 -1.66
CA ARG A 336 22.09 6.59 -0.27
C ARG A 336 23.20 7.01 0.70
N LYS A 337 24.45 6.60 0.44
CA LYS A 337 25.61 6.96 1.28
C LYS A 337 25.79 8.48 1.35
N PHE A 338 25.68 9.18 0.21
CA PHE A 338 25.79 10.63 0.16
C PHE A 338 24.70 11.36 0.97
N ILE A 339 23.45 10.88 0.92
CA ILE A 339 22.35 11.45 1.72
C ILE A 339 22.59 11.17 3.21
N GLN A 340 22.92 9.92 3.56
CA GLN A 340 23.03 9.47 4.94
C GLN A 340 24.38 9.79 5.61
N GLN A 341 25.37 10.33 4.91
CA GLN A 341 26.64 10.70 5.57
C GLN A 341 26.55 12.03 6.32
N ASN A 342 25.42 12.74 6.16
CA ASN A 342 25.16 14.06 6.74
C ASN A 342 23.92 13.97 7.67
N PRO A 343 24.05 13.43 8.90
CA PRO A 343 22.94 13.26 9.84
C PRO A 343 22.21 14.56 10.20
N GLU A 344 22.90 15.69 10.18
CA GLU A 344 22.33 17.03 10.42
C GLU A 344 21.32 17.46 9.36
N ARG A 345 21.36 16.84 8.18
CA ARG A 345 20.45 17.15 7.08
C ARG A 345 19.10 16.49 7.26
N LEU A 346 18.95 15.45 8.08
CA LEU A 346 17.66 14.80 8.33
C LEU A 346 16.79 15.72 9.21
N VAL A 347 15.80 16.35 8.59
CA VAL A 347 14.94 17.33 9.26
C VAL A 347 13.58 16.76 9.65
N PHE A 348 13.15 15.64 9.07
CA PHE A 348 11.92 14.95 9.44
C PHE A 348 11.99 13.47 9.06
N GLN A 349 11.40 12.59 9.88
CA GLN A 349 11.26 11.16 9.60
C GLN A 349 9.78 10.76 9.65
N GLY A 350 9.33 10.04 8.64
CA GLY A 350 7.97 9.52 8.59
C GLY A 350 7.70 8.50 9.69
N LYS A 351 6.43 8.27 10.01
CA LYS A 351 5.99 7.31 11.05
C LYS A 351 6.35 5.85 10.71
N ASP A 352 6.72 5.57 9.47
CA ASP A 352 7.29 4.29 9.07
C ASP A 352 8.77 4.13 9.52
N GLY A 353 9.41 5.16 10.06
CA GLY A 353 10.81 5.14 10.50
C GLY A 353 11.82 4.89 9.36
N LEU A 354 11.40 5.02 8.10
CA LEU A 354 12.21 4.71 6.92
C LEU A 354 12.18 5.83 5.88
N SER A 355 11.00 6.43 5.66
CA SER A 355 10.84 7.65 4.87
C SER A 355 11.41 8.83 5.63
N GLY A 356 12.08 9.75 4.93
CA GLY A 356 12.73 10.89 5.57
C GLY A 356 12.90 12.07 4.65
N VAL A 357 12.94 13.26 5.23
CA VAL A 357 13.14 14.55 4.56
C VAL A 357 14.51 15.07 4.93
N TYR A 358 15.29 15.40 3.92
CA TYR A 358 16.63 15.94 4.08
C TYR A 358 16.71 17.34 3.47
N LEU A 359 17.42 18.26 4.11
CA LEU A 359 17.46 19.67 3.70
C LEU A 359 18.89 20.18 3.48
N TRP A 360 19.19 20.62 2.26
CA TRP A 360 20.40 21.36 1.92
C TRP A 360 20.15 22.86 1.86
N HIS A 361 21.21 23.62 2.09
CA HIS A 361 21.24 25.09 1.98
C HIS A 361 20.26 25.83 2.91
N ASP A 362 19.97 25.24 4.06
CA ASP A 362 19.30 25.89 5.19
C ASP A 362 20.23 26.93 5.84
N LYS A 363 20.32 28.12 5.22
CA LYS A 363 21.24 29.19 5.64
C LYS A 363 20.91 29.78 7.00
N THR A 364 19.63 29.79 7.38
CA THR A 364 19.18 30.24 8.71
C THR A 364 19.48 29.21 9.80
N GLN A 365 19.86 27.99 9.41
CA GLN A 365 20.07 26.86 10.31
C GLN A 365 18.84 26.54 11.17
N GLU A 366 17.65 26.88 10.69
CA GLU A 366 16.38 26.73 11.38
C GLU A 366 16.05 25.25 11.64
N PHE A 367 16.42 24.37 10.70
CA PHE A 367 16.18 22.93 10.81
C PHE A 367 17.47 22.12 10.95
N THR A 368 18.58 22.63 10.42
CA THR A 368 19.86 21.89 10.33
C THR A 368 20.90 22.35 11.36
N GLY A 369 20.61 23.38 12.16
CA GLY A 369 21.56 23.94 13.14
C GLY A 369 21.81 23.06 14.36
N ARG A 370 20.90 22.15 14.69
CA ARG A 370 21.00 21.26 15.84
C ARG A 370 20.67 19.82 15.46
N ILE A 371 21.42 18.89 16.04
CA ILE A 371 21.20 17.45 15.87
C ILE A 371 20.67 16.91 17.19
N HIS A 372 19.57 16.18 17.10
CA HIS A 372 19.02 15.36 18.17
C HIS A 372 19.16 13.87 17.82
N THR A 373 19.19 13.00 18.84
CA THR A 373 19.19 11.56 18.58
C THR A 373 17.88 11.10 17.96
N ILE A 374 16.76 11.66 18.42
CA ILE A 374 15.43 11.39 17.89
C ILE A 374 14.60 12.67 18.05
N GLU A 375 13.97 13.17 17.00
CA GLU A 375 12.92 14.20 17.16
C GLU A 375 11.61 13.51 17.56
N GLY A 376 10.77 14.18 18.33
CA GLY A 376 9.58 13.58 18.92
C GLY A 376 8.60 13.06 17.88
N GLU A 377 8.42 13.78 16.78
CA GLU A 377 7.55 13.39 15.67
C GLU A 377 8.04 12.16 14.89
N TRP A 378 9.28 11.72 15.12
CA TRP A 378 9.85 10.50 14.51
C TRP A 378 9.41 9.23 15.24
N PHE A 379 8.80 9.35 16.43
CA PHE A 379 8.29 8.16 17.12
C PHE A 379 7.12 7.55 16.33
N PRO A 380 7.20 6.24 16.02
CA PRO A 380 6.14 5.52 15.32
C PRO A 380 4.99 5.19 16.29
N VAL A 381 4.29 6.22 16.78
CA VAL A 381 3.15 6.02 17.69
C VAL A 381 1.89 5.66 16.92
N ARG A 382 1.13 4.72 17.46
CA ARG A 382 -0.22 4.40 16.96
C ARG A 382 -1.17 5.55 17.26
N GLN A 383 -1.26 5.96 18.53
CA GLN A 383 -2.06 7.10 18.94
C GLN A 383 -1.17 8.34 19.09
N GLY A 384 -1.25 9.24 18.12
CA GLY A 384 -0.53 10.50 18.16
C GLY A 384 -0.41 11.13 16.78
N ARG A 385 -0.11 12.43 16.76
CA ARG A 385 0.08 13.18 15.52
C ARG A 385 1.19 14.19 15.68
N SER A 386 1.90 14.42 14.59
CA SER A 386 2.83 15.55 14.47
C SER A 386 2.01 16.85 14.52
N ILE A 387 2.49 17.81 15.29
CA ILE A 387 1.93 19.16 15.37
C ILE A 387 3.04 20.15 15.03
N PHE A 388 2.74 21.07 14.13
CA PHE A 388 3.64 22.17 13.79
C PHE A 388 3.58 23.21 14.91
N ASN A 389 4.72 23.46 15.54
CA ASN A 389 4.89 24.41 16.64
C ASN A 389 6.21 25.17 16.43
N PRO A 390 6.19 26.48 16.16
CA PRO A 390 7.41 27.28 15.94
C PRO A 390 8.42 27.24 17.09
N GLU A 391 7.97 26.92 18.32
CA GLU A 391 8.83 26.82 19.49
C GLU A 391 9.44 25.43 19.71
N ALA A 392 9.03 24.43 18.92
CA ALA A 392 9.57 23.08 18.97
C ALA A 392 10.86 22.96 18.14
N SER A 393 11.69 21.98 18.47
CA SER A 393 12.79 21.53 17.62
C SER A 393 12.25 21.23 16.22
N LYS A 394 12.94 21.75 15.19
CA LYS A 394 12.54 21.63 13.78
C LYS A 394 11.06 22.00 13.53
N GLN A 395 10.52 22.83 14.42
CA GLN A 395 9.17 23.35 14.43
C GLN A 395 8.07 22.29 14.42
N THR A 396 8.38 21.07 14.87
CA THR A 396 7.41 19.97 14.90
C THR A 396 7.61 19.17 16.17
N GLU A 397 6.51 18.82 16.83
CA GLU A 397 6.53 17.98 18.02
C GLU A 397 5.49 16.87 17.90
N LEU A 398 5.69 15.78 18.63
CA LEU A 398 4.69 14.73 18.73
C LEU A 398 3.66 15.08 19.79
N TYR A 399 2.41 15.21 19.39
CA TYR A 399 1.29 15.21 20.31
C TYR A 399 0.77 13.80 20.58
N TRP A 400 0.75 13.44 21.86
CA TRP A 400 0.17 12.20 22.35
C TRP A 400 -1.02 12.48 23.29
N PRO A 401 -2.26 12.15 22.87
CA PRO A 401 -3.45 12.45 23.66
C PRO A 401 -3.53 11.66 24.98
N PRO A 402 -4.44 12.04 25.91
CA PRO A 402 -4.81 11.21 27.05
C PRO A 402 -5.28 9.84 26.57
N ILE A 403 -4.74 8.77 27.15
CA ILE A 403 -4.98 7.40 26.66
C ILE A 403 -6.20 6.82 27.39
N GLN A 404 -7.17 6.29 26.63
CA GLN A 404 -8.33 5.61 27.20
C GLN A 404 -8.04 4.17 27.66
N LYS A 405 -6.96 3.54 27.15
CA LYS A 405 -6.58 2.15 27.46
C LYS A 405 -5.16 2.07 28.03
N LYS A 406 -5.02 1.78 29.33
CA LYS A 406 -3.71 1.62 29.99
C LYS A 406 -2.78 0.69 29.21
N GLY A 407 -1.49 1.05 29.13
CA GLY A 407 -0.47 0.14 28.62
C GLY A 407 -0.06 0.33 27.16
N GLU A 408 -0.33 1.48 26.52
CA GLU A 408 0.18 1.71 25.17
C GLU A 408 1.70 1.88 25.20
N VAL A 409 2.39 0.92 24.57
CA VAL A 409 3.85 0.89 24.45
C VAL A 409 4.21 1.28 23.03
N PHE A 410 5.01 2.33 22.87
CA PHE A 410 5.72 2.59 21.61
C PHE A 410 7.18 2.25 21.77
N HIS A 411 7.84 1.95 20.67
CA HIS A 411 9.25 1.65 20.68
C HIS A 411 10.00 2.28 19.52
N TYR A 412 11.27 2.59 19.77
CA TYR A 412 12.20 3.06 18.76
C TYR A 412 13.48 2.22 18.82
N LYS A 413 13.88 1.65 17.68
CA LYS A 413 15.13 0.90 17.56
C LYS A 413 16.20 1.81 16.98
N LEU A 414 17.31 1.99 17.72
CA LEU A 414 18.51 2.60 17.15
C LEU A 414 19.07 1.71 16.04
N ASN A 415 19.45 2.31 14.93
CA ASN A 415 19.92 1.58 13.74
C ASN A 415 21.42 1.25 13.77
N TYR A 416 22.09 1.48 14.90
CA TYR A 416 23.46 1.06 15.17
C TYR A 416 23.59 0.58 16.63
N PRO A 417 24.54 -0.33 16.91
CA PRO A 417 24.83 -0.75 18.28
C PRO A 417 25.52 0.38 19.05
N LEU A 418 25.17 0.53 20.33
CA LEU A 418 25.88 1.41 21.25
C LEU A 418 27.18 0.74 21.71
N PRO A 419 28.33 1.42 21.63
CA PRO A 419 29.56 0.92 22.23
C PRO A 419 29.44 0.83 23.77
N PRO A 420 30.31 0.06 24.44
CA PRO A 420 30.37 0.02 25.89
C PRO A 420 30.59 1.43 26.46
N GLY A 421 29.83 1.80 27.48
CA GLY A 421 29.90 3.13 28.05
C GLY A 421 28.65 3.49 28.85
N ARG A 422 28.74 4.62 29.54
CA ARG A 422 27.62 5.22 30.26
C ARG A 422 26.95 6.27 29.38
N TYR A 423 25.63 6.23 29.34
CA TYR A 423 24.81 7.10 28.51
C TYR A 423 23.79 7.82 29.37
N GLN A 424 23.61 9.10 29.09
CA GLN A 424 22.50 9.89 29.61
C GLN A 424 21.46 10.06 28.51
N LEU A 425 20.20 9.84 28.85
CA LEU A 425 19.07 10.09 27.98
C LEU A 425 18.30 11.30 28.52
N THR A 426 18.12 12.32 27.69
CA THR A 426 17.33 13.51 27.99
C THR A 426 16.13 13.58 27.08
N ILE A 427 14.95 13.80 27.64
CA ILE A 427 13.67 13.91 26.91
C ILE A 427 13.13 15.31 27.13
N ALA A 428 12.91 16.04 26.04
CA ALA A 428 12.25 17.34 26.03
C ALA A 428 10.74 17.17 25.79
N TYR A 429 9.91 17.79 26.63
CA TYR A 429 8.47 17.57 26.64
C TYR A 429 7.67 18.79 27.12
N LYS A 430 6.37 18.81 26.77
CA LYS A 430 5.35 19.70 27.35
C LYS A 430 4.13 18.88 27.78
N LEU A 431 3.40 19.36 28.80
CA LEU A 431 2.22 18.69 29.34
C LEU A 431 0.99 19.58 29.20
N GLU A 432 -0.14 18.97 28.85
CA GLU A 432 -1.45 19.62 28.88
C GLU A 432 -2.51 18.70 29.48
N LYS A 433 -3.62 19.30 29.94
CA LYS A 433 -4.79 18.59 30.50
C LYS A 433 -4.39 17.60 31.60
N VAL A 434 -3.51 18.05 32.50
CA VAL A 434 -2.99 17.24 33.60
C VAL A 434 -4.12 16.91 34.57
N GLY A 435 -4.41 15.61 34.70
CA GLY A 435 -5.38 15.07 35.63
C GLY A 435 -4.91 15.14 37.09
N LYS A 436 -5.58 14.36 37.95
CA LYS A 436 -5.30 14.39 39.40
C LYS A 436 -4.04 13.62 39.78
N LYS A 437 -3.54 12.69 38.94
CA LYS A 437 -2.34 11.90 39.25
C LYS A 437 -1.10 12.62 38.73
N LYS A 438 0.02 12.47 39.44
CA LYS A 438 1.31 12.98 38.96
C LYS A 438 1.66 12.33 37.62
N PRO A 439 1.83 13.10 36.53
CA PRO A 439 2.21 12.56 35.23
C PRO A 439 3.54 11.80 35.30
N TRP A 440 3.63 10.69 34.59
CA TRP A 440 4.84 9.87 34.54
C TRP A 440 5.00 9.19 33.17
N LEU A 441 6.24 9.03 32.76
CA LEU A 441 6.68 8.31 31.57
C LEU A 441 7.65 7.21 32.00
N ALA A 442 7.28 5.95 31.79
CA ALA A 442 8.18 4.84 31.98
C ALA A 442 8.97 4.59 30.70
N LEU A 443 10.24 4.30 30.88
CA LEU A 443 11.18 3.93 29.84
C LEU A 443 11.79 2.58 30.19
N SER A 444 11.78 1.65 29.25
CA SER A 444 12.51 0.39 29.31
C SER A 444 13.45 0.32 28.11
N VAL A 445 14.76 0.29 28.36
CA VAL A 445 15.78 0.11 27.34
C VAL A 445 16.07 -1.39 27.26
N ARG A 446 15.87 -2.00 26.10
CA ARG A 446 16.05 -3.44 25.90
C ARG A 446 16.84 -3.76 24.66
N THR A 447 17.39 -4.96 24.57
CA THR A 447 17.93 -5.49 23.32
C THR A 447 16.79 -5.92 22.38
N PRO A 448 17.05 -6.14 21.07
CA PRO A 448 16.06 -6.74 20.16
C PRO A 448 15.54 -8.11 20.63
N ARG A 449 16.31 -8.81 21.48
CA ARG A 449 15.93 -10.09 22.11
C ARG A 449 15.17 -9.92 23.43
N GLN A 450 14.72 -8.70 23.74
CA GLN A 450 13.97 -8.34 24.95
C GLN A 450 14.77 -8.43 26.27
N GLU A 451 16.10 -8.54 26.21
CA GLU A 451 16.94 -8.46 27.41
C GLU A 451 16.94 -7.03 27.95
N VAL A 452 16.68 -6.85 29.24
CA VAL A 452 16.61 -5.53 29.88
C VAL A 452 18.01 -4.95 30.06
N VAL A 453 18.22 -3.75 29.53
CA VAL A 453 19.43 -2.94 29.73
C VAL A 453 19.22 -1.97 30.89
N ALA A 454 18.07 -1.29 30.92
CA ALA A 454 17.68 -0.38 32.00
C ALA A 454 16.17 -0.15 32.03
N GLU A 455 15.64 0.18 33.21
CA GLU A 455 14.25 0.60 33.36
C GLU A 455 14.17 1.82 34.28
N HIS A 456 13.38 2.80 33.87
CA HIS A 456 13.19 4.06 34.57
C HIS A 456 11.72 4.43 34.59
N ARG A 457 11.28 5.02 35.70
CA ARG A 457 10.00 5.71 35.79
C ARG A 457 10.27 7.19 36.05
N LEU A 458 10.03 7.99 35.02
CA LEU A 458 10.29 9.42 35.04
C LEU A 458 9.00 10.15 35.44
N TYR A 459 9.04 10.92 36.51
CA TYR A 459 7.92 11.77 36.88
C TYR A 459 8.05 13.11 36.15
N LEU A 460 6.98 13.50 35.47
CA LEU A 460 6.97 14.70 34.65
C LEU A 460 6.33 15.83 35.44
N GLU A 461 6.97 16.99 35.41
CA GLU A 461 6.47 18.22 36.05
C GLU A 461 5.79 19.10 35.01
N SER A 462 4.69 19.76 35.39
CA SER A 462 4.04 20.74 34.55
C SER A 462 4.92 21.99 34.49
N SER A 463 5.33 22.39 33.29
CA SER A 463 6.03 23.66 33.08
C SER A 463 5.17 24.82 33.59
N GLN A 464 5.57 25.46 34.69
CA GLN A 464 5.13 26.81 35.00
C GLN A 464 6.07 27.78 34.27
N ALA A 465 5.53 28.47 33.26
CA ALA A 465 6.05 29.75 32.75
C ALA A 465 7.55 29.81 32.36
N LYS A 466 8.12 28.77 31.71
CA LYS A 466 9.39 28.89 30.99
C LYS A 466 9.18 28.83 29.47
N ALA A 467 9.85 29.71 28.74
CA ALA A 467 9.82 29.84 27.28
C ALA A 467 10.59 28.68 26.59
N GLY A 468 10.17 27.44 26.83
CA GLY A 468 10.77 26.24 26.23
C GLY A 468 10.24 24.94 26.83
N PRO A 469 10.50 23.79 26.20
CA PRO A 469 10.09 22.48 26.70
C PRO A 469 10.76 22.17 28.05
N SER A 470 10.03 21.50 28.94
CA SER A 470 10.61 20.90 30.14
C SER A 470 11.49 19.72 29.75
N GLN A 471 12.47 19.37 30.58
CA GLN A 471 13.37 18.25 30.33
C GLN A 471 13.39 17.28 31.51
N VAL A 472 13.45 16.00 31.21
CA VAL A 472 13.69 14.93 32.19
C VAL A 472 14.82 14.04 31.69
N SER A 473 15.69 13.59 32.60
CA SER A 473 16.85 12.77 32.24
C SER A 473 16.98 11.49 33.07
N CYS A 474 17.58 10.47 32.48
CA CYS A 474 18.04 9.27 33.17
C CYS A 474 19.37 8.78 32.59
N SER A 475 20.06 7.88 33.29
CA SER A 475 21.32 7.30 32.82
C SER A 475 21.28 5.78 32.88
N PHE A 476 21.98 5.14 31.95
CA PHE A 476 22.16 3.70 31.90
C PHE A 476 23.57 3.30 31.42
N LEU A 477 23.96 2.06 31.70
CA LEU A 477 25.28 1.53 31.37
C LEU A 477 25.16 0.41 30.33
N VAL A 478 25.94 0.50 29.27
CA VAL A 478 26.11 -0.55 28.27
C VAL A 478 27.46 -1.23 28.50
N LYS A 479 27.46 -2.53 28.80
CA LYS A 479 28.69 -3.28 29.16
C LYS A 479 29.47 -3.83 27.95
N LYS A 480 28.79 -4.08 26.84
CA LYS A 480 29.32 -4.64 25.59
C LYS A 480 28.61 -3.96 24.42
N PRO A 481 29.16 -3.96 23.19
CA PRO A 481 28.43 -3.43 22.04
C PRO A 481 27.02 -4.01 21.95
N THR A 482 25.99 -3.16 22.04
CA THR A 482 24.59 -3.60 22.23
C THR A 482 23.65 -2.81 21.33
N GLU A 483 22.88 -3.51 20.50
CA GLU A 483 21.71 -2.90 19.85
C GLU A 483 20.65 -2.63 20.90
N VAL A 484 20.08 -1.42 20.89
CA VAL A 484 19.06 -1.02 21.87
C VAL A 484 17.76 -0.63 21.19
N VAL A 485 16.68 -0.94 21.90
CA VAL A 485 15.31 -0.55 21.59
C VAL A 485 14.75 0.14 22.82
N PHE A 486 14.33 1.39 22.65
CA PHE A 486 13.67 2.16 23.70
C PHE A 486 12.18 1.84 23.66
N TYR A 487 11.62 1.36 24.77
CA TYR A 487 10.19 1.16 24.97
C TYR A 487 9.69 2.20 25.95
N PHE A 488 8.58 2.83 25.61
CA PHE A 488 8.02 3.89 26.43
C PHE A 488 6.57 3.60 26.73
N LEU A 489 6.16 3.94 27.95
CA LEU A 489 4.81 3.76 28.46
C LEU A 489 4.41 5.01 29.23
N LYS A 490 3.26 5.61 28.90
CA LYS A 490 2.75 6.80 29.60
C LYS A 490 1.48 6.52 30.43
N GLY A 491 1.18 7.44 31.34
CA GLY A 491 -0.07 7.46 32.10
C GLY A 491 -1.32 7.81 31.27
N ASP A 492 -2.49 7.66 31.89
CA ASP A 492 -3.81 7.74 31.24
C ASP A 492 -4.44 9.15 31.25
N ASP A 493 -4.05 10.03 32.17
CA ASP A 493 -4.80 11.24 32.53
C ASP A 493 -4.14 12.57 32.11
N TYR A 494 -3.28 12.57 31.08
CA TYR A 494 -2.65 13.78 30.57
C TYR A 494 -2.28 13.68 29.09
N SER A 495 -2.17 14.83 28.43
CA SER A 495 -1.60 14.95 27.08
C SER A 495 -0.11 15.22 27.19
N LEU A 496 0.68 14.53 26.38
CA LEU A 496 2.13 14.68 26.33
C LEU A 496 2.54 15.19 24.95
N TYR A 497 3.27 16.29 24.91
CA TYR A 497 3.99 16.73 23.73
C TYR A 497 5.44 16.33 23.91
N VAL A 498 6.02 15.61 22.95
CA VAL A 498 7.44 15.26 22.96
C VAL A 498 8.11 16.01 21.84
N ASP A 499 9.13 16.78 22.20
CA ASP A 499 9.86 17.65 21.28
C ASP A 499 11.05 16.89 20.69
N TYR A 500 11.97 16.43 21.52
CA TYR A 500 13.10 15.60 21.09
C TYR A 500 13.63 14.73 22.24
N LEU A 501 14.53 13.83 21.87
CA LEU A 501 15.25 12.96 22.76
C LEU A 501 16.73 12.91 22.37
N ASP A 502 17.58 13.23 23.34
CA ASP A 502 19.04 13.24 23.21
C ASP A 502 19.64 12.09 24.00
N LEU A 503 20.34 11.20 23.30
CA LEU A 503 21.20 10.21 23.90
C LEU A 503 22.63 10.74 23.90
N ILE A 504 23.16 11.03 25.08
CA ILE A 504 24.48 11.63 25.27
C ILE A 504 25.44 10.54 25.76
N SER A 505 26.54 10.34 25.02
CA SER A 505 27.65 9.53 25.52
C SER A 505 28.39 10.33 26.59
N GLU A 506 28.41 9.86 27.84
CA GLU A 506 29.11 10.57 28.93
C GLU A 506 30.63 10.60 28.69
N ALA A 507 31.18 9.60 28.00
CA ALA A 507 32.61 9.53 27.69
C ALA A 507 33.04 10.58 26.64
N GLU A 508 32.18 10.84 25.64
CA GLU A 508 32.49 11.79 24.56
C GLU A 508 31.87 13.17 24.79
N ASN A 509 30.95 13.29 25.75
CA ASN A 509 30.06 14.43 25.95
C ASN A 509 29.41 14.91 24.64
N LYS A 510 28.94 13.96 23.83
CA LYS A 510 28.34 14.20 22.50
C LYS A 510 26.98 13.54 22.40
N ILE A 511 26.06 14.26 21.75
CA ILE A 511 24.77 13.73 21.33
C ILE A 511 25.02 12.69 20.24
N MET A 512 24.45 11.52 20.42
CA MET A 512 24.53 10.42 19.47
C MET A 512 23.60 10.75 18.28
N PRO A 513 24.05 10.62 17.02
CA PRO A 513 23.25 10.97 15.87
C PRO A 513 22.08 10.00 15.69
N PRO A 514 21.04 10.38 14.94
CA PRO A 514 19.88 9.52 14.72
C PRO A 514 20.20 8.26 13.93
N TYR A 515 21.27 8.32 13.13
CA TYR A 515 21.84 7.19 12.46
C TYR A 515 23.36 7.29 12.35
N LYS A 516 24.02 6.14 12.19
CA LYS A 516 25.42 6.04 11.77
C LYS A 516 25.48 5.17 10.53
N ILE A 517 26.22 5.61 9.52
CA ILE A 517 26.59 4.73 8.41
C ILE A 517 27.56 3.70 8.99
N LEU A 518 27.12 2.45 9.10
CA LEU A 518 28.03 1.33 9.25
C LEU A 518 28.81 1.24 7.93
N LEU A 519 30.09 1.61 7.97
CA LEU A 519 31.02 1.40 6.86
C LEU A 519 31.25 -0.11 6.73
N ASN A 520 30.35 -0.80 6.03
CA ASN A 520 30.55 -2.17 5.55
C ASN A 520 30.54 -2.16 4.03
#